data_AF-A0A9D7VS31-F1
#
_entry.id   AF-A0A9D7VS31-F1
#
_cell.length_a   1.000
_cell.length_b   1.000
_cell.length_c   1.000
_cell.angle_alpha   90.00
_cell.angle_beta   90.00
_cell.angle_gamma   90.00
#
_symmetry.space_group_name_H-M   'P 1'
#
loop_
_entity.id
_entity.type
_entity.pdbx_description
1 polymer ?
#
loop_
_entity_poly.entity_id
_entity_poly.type
_entity_poly.pdbx_seq_one_letter_code
_entity_poly.pdbx_strand_id
1 'polypeptide(L)'
;MQFELSEEQSAYVTSAREFAQAEFRPNAAHWDESSLFPKSALKAAGDLGFMGMYTPEEAGGLGMSRLDASLIVEELARGCTT
;
A
#
# COMPACT_ATOMS: atom_id res chain seq x y z
N MET A 1 3.12 -13.50 -24.67
CA MET A 1 2.62 -12.56 -23.66
C MET A 1 3.64 -12.55 -22.54
N GLN A 2 3.96 -11.37 -22.00
CA GLN A 2 4.87 -11.21 -20.87
C GLN A 2 4.03 -11.06 -19.60
N PHE A 3 4.30 -11.85 -18.57
CA PHE A 3 3.51 -11.88 -17.33
C PHE A 3 4.35 -11.60 -16.08
N GLU A 4 5.67 -11.58 -16.24
CA GLU A 4 6.65 -11.28 -15.22
C GLU A 4 6.60 -9.78 -14.90
N LEU A 5 6.67 -9.47 -13.61
CA LEU A 5 6.79 -8.10 -13.14
C LEU A 5 8.14 -7.52 -13.56
N SER A 6 8.16 -6.22 -13.85
CA SER A 6 9.43 -5.48 -13.96
C SER A 6 10.17 -5.46 -12.61
N GLU A 7 11.45 -5.09 -12.63
CA GLU A 7 12.23 -4.87 -11.40
C GLU A 7 11.59 -3.79 -10.53
N GLU A 8 11.09 -2.72 -11.16
CA GLU A 8 10.40 -1.62 -10.49
C GLU A 8 9.09 -2.09 -9.83
N GLN A 9 8.27 -2.85 -10.56
CA GLN A 9 7.05 -3.46 -10.02
C GLN A 9 7.34 -4.42 -8.86
N SER A 10 8.43 -5.19 -8.96
CA SER A 10 8.88 -6.08 -7.89
C SER A 10 9.33 -5.32 -6.64
N ALA A 11 9.93 -4.14 -6.82
CA ALA A 11 10.28 -3.24 -5.72
C ALA A 11 9.03 -2.66 -5.04
N TYR A 12 8.02 -2.24 -5.82
CA TYR A 12 6.74 -1.79 -5.28
C TYR A 12 6.04 -2.87 -4.43
N VAL A 13 5.99 -4.11 -4.95
CA VAL A 13 5.43 -5.26 -4.23
C VAL A 13 6.18 -5.50 -2.91
N THR A 14 7.51 -5.51 -2.94
CA THR A 14 8.34 -5.73 -1.75
C THR A 14 8.09 -4.65 -0.69
N SER A 15 8.13 -3.38 -1.09
CA SER A 15 7.95 -2.25 -0.16
C SER A 15 6.55 -2.25 0.47
N ALA A 16 5.50 -2.44 -0.34
CA ALA A 16 4.12 -2.50 0.16
C ALA A 16 3.90 -3.68 1.10
N ARG A 17 4.49 -4.85 0.77
CA ARG A 17 4.41 -6.06 1.61
C ARG A 17 5.08 -5.86 2.97
N GLU A 18 6.28 -5.31 2.99
CA GLU A 18 7.02 -5.07 4.23
C GLU A 18 6.24 -4.12 5.16
N PHE A 19 5.72 -3.02 4.60
CA PHE A 19 4.88 -2.09 5.35
C PHE A 19 3.61 -2.76 5.88
N ALA A 20 2.89 -3.51 5.03
CA ALA A 20 1.66 -4.20 5.43
C ALA A 20 1.91 -5.23 6.54
N GLN A 21 3.04 -5.95 6.49
CA GLN A 21 3.41 -6.91 7.53
C GLN A 21 3.84 -6.26 8.84
N ALA A 22 4.50 -5.11 8.78
CA ALA A 22 4.97 -4.39 9.96
C ALA A 22 3.87 -3.57 10.65
N GLU A 23 3.05 -2.86 9.88
CA GLU A 23 2.10 -1.87 10.41
C GLU A 23 0.66 -2.37 10.45
N PHE A 24 0.18 -3.06 9.41
CA PHE A 24 -1.22 -3.46 9.34
C PHE A 24 -1.46 -4.80 10.04
N ARG A 25 -0.70 -5.84 9.67
CA ARG A 25 -0.92 -7.21 10.13
C ARG A 25 -0.98 -7.38 11.66
N PRO A 26 -0.07 -6.81 12.47
CA PRO A 26 -0.16 -6.99 13.92
C PRO A 26 -1.31 -6.22 14.58
N ASN A 27 -1.86 -5.21 13.90
CA ASN A 27 -2.84 -4.30 14.50
C ASN A 27 -4.27 -4.48 13.96
N ALA A 28 -4.44 -5.08 12.77
CA ALA A 28 -5.72 -5.16 12.04
C ALA A 28 -6.88 -5.71 12.89
N ALA A 29 -6.68 -6.85 13.55
CA ALA A 29 -7.73 -7.48 14.37
C ALA A 29 -8.19 -6.59 15.53
N HIS A 30 -7.27 -5.85 16.15
CA HIS A 30 -7.63 -4.90 17.20
C HIS A 30 -8.41 -3.71 16.65
N TRP A 31 -8.01 -3.18 15.48
CA TRP A 31 -8.71 -2.08 14.84
C TRP A 31 -10.14 -2.46 14.45
N ASP A 32 -10.34 -3.68 13.92
CA ASP A 32 -11.67 -4.20 13.61
C ASP A 32 -12.53 -4.36 14.87
N GLU A 33 -12.05 -5.09 15.88
CA GLU A 33 -12.79 -5.34 17.13
C GLU A 33 -13.20 -4.04 17.84
N SER A 34 -12.33 -3.03 17.80
CA SER A 34 -12.56 -1.73 18.46
C SER A 34 -13.25 -0.70 17.57
N SER A 35 -13.55 -1.02 16.31
CA SER A 35 -14.04 -0.06 15.30
C SER A 35 -13.14 1.19 15.20
N LEU A 36 -11.83 1.00 15.35
CA LEU A 36 -10.85 2.07 15.33
C LEU A 36 -10.39 2.36 13.90
N PHE A 37 -10.46 3.63 13.51
CA PHE A 37 -9.91 4.09 12.24
C PHE A 37 -8.41 4.44 12.38
N PRO A 38 -7.48 3.70 11.76
CA PRO A 38 -6.05 3.78 12.05
C PRO A 38 -5.35 4.95 11.34
N LYS A 39 -5.65 6.18 11.77
CA LYS A 39 -5.12 7.42 11.16
C LYS A 39 -3.59 7.48 11.11
N SER A 40 -2.92 7.00 12.15
CA SER A 40 -1.44 7.00 12.21
C SER A 40 -0.84 6.07 11.16
N ALA A 41 -1.36 4.85 11.05
CA ALA A 41 -0.89 3.87 10.06
C ALA A 41 -1.18 4.35 8.63
N LEU A 42 -2.35 4.94 8.38
CA LEU A 42 -2.68 5.54 7.08
C LEU A 42 -1.80 6.75 6.75
N LYS A 43 -1.44 7.56 7.76
CA LYS A 43 -0.47 8.63 7.56
C LYS A 43 0.91 8.08 7.20
N ALA A 44 1.39 7.05 7.90
CA ALA A 44 2.67 6.40 7.58
C ALA A 44 2.66 5.81 6.16
N ALA A 45 1.57 5.18 5.73
CA ALA A 45 1.40 4.71 4.36
C ALA A 45 1.41 5.87 3.34
N GLY A 46 0.82 7.01 3.71
CA GLY A 46 0.85 8.24 2.91
C GLY A 46 2.25 8.83 2.79
N ASP A 47 3.05 8.80 3.86
CA ASP A 47 4.44 9.28 3.87
C ASP A 47 5.35 8.39 2.97
N LEU A 48 4.94 7.14 2.68
CA LEU A 48 5.55 6.25 1.67
C LEU A 48 5.01 6.46 0.24
N GLY A 49 4.04 7.36 0.06
CA GLY A 49 3.43 7.68 -1.24
C GLY A 49 2.26 6.78 -1.65
N PHE A 50 1.90 5.77 -0.83
CA PHE A 50 0.82 4.83 -1.18
C PHE A 50 -0.57 5.46 -1.23
N MET A 51 -0.76 6.66 -0.67
CA MET A 51 -2.03 7.39 -0.71
C MET A 51 -2.16 8.37 -1.90
N GLY A 52 -1.10 8.53 -2.69
CA GLY A 52 -1.03 9.46 -3.83
C GLY A 52 -0.73 8.79 -5.17
N MET A 53 -0.87 7.45 -5.27
CA MET A 53 -0.34 6.64 -6.38
C MET A 53 -0.76 7.14 -7.76
N TYR A 54 -2.04 7.43 -7.97
CA TYR A 54 -2.60 7.87 -9.27
C TYR A 54 -2.75 9.38 -9.39
N THR A 55 -2.39 10.14 -8.36
CA THR A 55 -2.43 11.60 -8.40
C THR A 55 -1.29 12.09 -9.30
N PRO A 56 -1.51 13.10 -10.17
CA PRO A 56 -0.45 13.68 -10.98
C PRO A 56 0.68 14.25 -10.12
N GLU A 57 1.90 14.22 -10.64
CA GLU A 57 3.08 14.75 -9.93
C GLU A 57 2.94 16.25 -9.63
N GLU A 58 2.28 17.03 -10.49
CA GLU A 58 2.07 18.47 -10.26
C GLU A 58 1.17 18.76 -9.05
N ALA A 59 0.42 17.75 -8.60
CA ALA A 59 -0.41 17.79 -7.39
C ALA A 59 0.24 17.04 -6.20
N GLY A 60 1.51 16.66 -6.31
CA GLY A 60 2.27 15.95 -5.26
C GLY A 60 2.00 14.44 -5.21
N GLY A 61 1.48 13.86 -6.28
CA GLY A 61 1.29 12.40 -6.41
C GLY A 61 2.45 11.70 -7.11
N LEU A 62 2.24 10.43 -7.44
CA LEU A 62 3.25 9.57 -8.08
C LEU A 62 2.98 9.26 -9.56
N GLY A 63 1.84 9.69 -10.11
CA GLY A 63 1.52 9.48 -11.54
C GLY A 63 1.54 8.02 -11.99
N MET A 64 1.39 7.06 -11.08
CA MET A 64 1.60 5.63 -11.35
C MET A 64 0.55 5.06 -12.29
N SER A 65 0.95 4.03 -13.04
CA SER A 65 0.01 3.28 -13.84
C SER A 65 -1.00 2.53 -12.95
N ARG A 66 -2.12 2.11 -13.55
CA ARG A 66 -3.13 1.32 -12.84
C ARG A 66 -2.60 -0.04 -12.38
N LEU A 67 -1.69 -0.64 -13.15
CA LEU A 67 -1.09 -1.92 -12.78
C LEU A 67 -0.21 -1.76 -11.53
N ASP A 68 0.68 -0.77 -11.53
CA ASP A 68 1.62 -0.57 -10.41
C ASP A 68 0.86 -0.23 -9.11
N ALA A 69 -0.15 0.64 -9.20
CA ALA A 69 -1.02 0.92 -8.07
C ALA A 69 -1.78 -0.32 -7.58
N SER A 70 -2.21 -1.20 -8.49
CA SER A 70 -2.93 -2.44 -8.10
C SER A 70 -2.01 -3.42 -7.36
N LEU A 71 -0.75 -3.53 -7.78
CA LEU A 71 0.25 -4.38 -7.10
C LEU A 71 0.49 -3.91 -5.65
N ILE A 72 0.59 -2.60 -5.43
CA ILE A 72 0.74 -2.02 -4.10
C ILE A 72 -0.51 -2.29 -3.25
N VAL A 73 -1.71 -1.99 -3.78
CA VAL A 73 -2.97 -2.18 -3.06
C VAL A 73 -3.19 -3.64 -2.68
N GLU A 74 -2.83 -4.59 -3.56
CA GLU A 74 -2.93 -6.02 -3.27
C GLU A 74 -2.11 -6.40 -2.03
N GLU A 75 -0.85 -5.95 -1.94
CA GLU A 75 0.02 -6.25 -0.80
C GLU A 75 -0.45 -5.56 0.49
N LEU A 76 -0.93 -4.31 0.40
CA LEU A 76 -1.53 -3.61 1.54
C LEU A 76 -2.77 -4.36 2.07
N ALA A 77 -3.64 -4.84 1.18
CA ALA A 77 -4.84 -5.59 1.54
C ALA A 77 -4.52 -6.93 2.22
N ARG A 78 -3.40 -7.57 1.86
CA ARG A 78 -2.91 -8.80 2.53
C ARG A 78 -2.49 -8.56 3.99
N GLY A 79 -2.22 -7.32 4.38
CA GLY A 79 -1.91 -6.95 5.77
C GLY A 79 -3.14 -6.68 6.65
N CYS A 80 -4.30 -6.34 6.06
CA CYS A 80 -5.51 -5.98 6.79
C CYS A 80 -6.68 -6.88 6.38
N THR A 81 -6.63 -8.16 6.77
CA THR A 81 -7.57 -9.21 6.31
C THR A 81 -8.68 -9.55 7.30
N THR A 82 -8.70 -8.94 8.47
CA THR A 82 -9.60 -9.24 9.58
C THR A 82 -10.47 -8.05 9.89
#